data_AF-A0A0G0JTG9-F1
#
_entry.id   AF-A0A0G0JTG9-F1
#
_cell.length_a   1.000
_cell.length_b   1.000
_cell.length_c   1.000
_cell.angle_alpha   90.00
_cell.angle_beta   90.00
_cell.angle_gamma   90.00
#
_symmetry.space_group_name_H-M   'P 1'
#
loop_
_entity.id
_entity.type
_entity.pdbx_description
1 polymer ?
#
loop_
_entity_poly.entity_id
_entity_poly.type
_entity_poly.pdbx_seq_one_letter_code
_entity_poly.pdbx_strand_id
1 'polypeptide(L)'
;MCGGAGFKIKNIPESELKKYYSPELIKRFKDAGKIESFFWQKNAVLPVAEKNGTRLMIWGNKDKDIRLPKTGWAREESLKEGKWDYLHPEVVDIPIEDGYEKKTKFKLPSGTKGIVVQKGEDSRVYMITREASQEYQKETGHDCELLGEKIDYSKILSEVKK
;
A
#
# COMPACT_ATOMS: atom_id res chain seq x y z
N MET A 1 -1.55 3.63 -11.49
CA MET A 1 -1.31 2.57 -10.48
C MET A 1 -0.88 3.27 -9.20
N CYS A 2 -1.59 3.03 -8.09
CA CYS A 2 -1.51 3.87 -6.89
C CYS A 2 -0.07 3.90 -6.38
N GLY A 3 0.58 5.06 -6.55
CA GLY A 3 2.03 5.25 -6.35
C GLY A 3 2.41 5.70 -4.95
N GLY A 4 1.44 6.02 -4.09
CA GLY A 4 1.69 6.35 -2.69
C GLY A 4 0.60 5.87 -1.75
N ALA A 5 0.99 5.73 -0.49
CA ALA A 5 0.15 5.22 0.58
C ALA A 5 0.37 6.04 1.86
N GLY A 6 -0.70 6.49 2.49
CA GLY A 6 -0.69 7.18 3.78
C GLY A 6 -1.26 6.31 4.88
N PHE A 7 -0.60 6.25 6.03
CA PHE A 7 -1.02 5.43 7.17
C PHE A 7 -0.67 6.06 8.53
N LYS A 8 -1.40 5.68 9.57
CA LYS A 8 -1.20 6.19 10.93
C LYS A 8 0.04 5.63 11.59
N ILE A 9 0.79 6.49 12.27
CA ILE A 9 1.95 6.06 13.06
C ILE A 9 1.56 5.35 14.37
N LYS A 10 0.36 5.64 14.90
CA LYS A 10 -0.06 5.24 16.25
C LYS A 10 -0.06 3.72 16.49
N ASN A 11 -0.24 2.93 15.42
CA ASN A 11 -0.33 1.47 15.48
C ASN A 11 0.99 0.77 15.15
N ILE A 12 2.05 1.54 14.87
CA ILE A 12 3.36 1.01 14.49
C ILE A 12 4.31 1.13 15.69
N PRO A 13 4.91 0.02 16.15
CA PRO A 13 5.86 0.06 17.25
C PRO A 13 7.13 0.80 16.84
N GLU A 14 7.73 1.52 17.79
CA GLU A 14 8.92 2.35 17.51
C GLU A 14 10.13 1.52 17.02
N SER A 15 10.24 0.26 17.46
CA SER A 15 11.26 -0.67 16.98
C SER A 15 11.16 -0.93 15.47
N GLU A 16 9.95 -0.97 14.90
CA GLU A 16 9.74 -1.11 13.46
C GLU A 16 10.11 0.18 12.72
N LEU A 17 9.74 1.33 13.27
CA LEU A 17 10.06 2.63 12.67
C LEU A 17 11.58 2.85 12.55
N LYS A 18 12.34 2.47 13.59
CA LYS A 18 13.81 2.60 13.63
C LYS A 18 14.54 1.76 12.58
N LYS A 19 13.90 0.72 12.02
CA LYS A 19 14.48 -0.08 10.94
C LYS A 19 14.56 0.68 9.61
N TYR A 20 13.64 1.61 9.39
CA TYR A 20 13.45 2.26 8.08
C TYR A 20 13.68 3.78 8.11
N TYR A 21 13.54 4.42 9.27
CA TYR A 21 13.57 5.88 9.41
C TYR A 21 14.57 6.33 10.47
N SER A 22 15.20 7.49 10.24
CA SER A 22 16.05 8.14 11.24
C SER A 22 15.22 8.66 12.43
N PRO A 23 15.82 8.81 13.63
CA PRO A 23 15.12 9.34 14.80
C PRO A 23 14.46 10.71 14.56
N GLU A 24 15.07 11.55 13.73
CA GLU A 24 14.54 12.86 13.35
C GLU A 24 13.26 12.74 12.51
N LEU A 25 13.23 11.82 11.53
CA LEU A 25 12.04 11.55 10.73
C LEU A 25 10.92 10.93 11.58
N ILE A 26 11.27 10.01 12.48
CA ILE A 26 10.29 9.41 13.41
C ILE A 26 9.64 10.50 14.25
N LYS A 27 10.41 11.46 14.77
CA LYS A 27 9.86 12.60 15.52
C LYS A 27 8.89 13.43 14.68
N ARG A 28 9.24 13.72 13.42
CA ARG A 28 8.35 14.44 12.48
C ARG A 28 7.06 13.66 12.20
N PHE A 29 7.14 12.35 12.00
CA PHE A 29 5.96 11.53 11.77
C PHE A 29 5.06 11.41 13.00
N LYS A 30 5.65 11.40 14.21
CA LYS A 30 4.88 11.43 15.46
C LYS A 30 4.13 12.75 15.62
N ASP A 31 4.78 13.87 15.30
CA ASP A 31 4.16 15.21 15.32
C ASP A 31 3.03 15.33 14.29
N ALA A 32 3.26 14.85 13.06
CA ALA A 32 2.26 14.84 11.99
C ALA A 32 1.14 13.80 12.20
N GLY A 33 1.36 12.77 13.02
CA GLY A 33 0.45 11.66 13.27
C GLY A 33 0.27 10.65 12.12
N LYS A 34 0.93 10.88 10.97
CA LYS A 34 0.83 10.05 9.76
C LYS A 34 2.17 9.90 9.05
N ILE A 35 2.29 8.83 8.28
CA ILE A 35 3.43 8.55 7.38
C ILE A 35 2.88 8.44 5.96
N GLU A 36 3.56 9.09 5.02
CA GLU A 36 3.28 8.99 3.59
C GLU A 36 4.47 8.30 2.92
N SER A 37 4.21 7.13 2.35
CA SER A 37 5.19 6.29 1.68
C SER A 37 4.88 6.28 0.19
N PHE A 38 5.85 6.61 -0.62
CA PHE A 38 5.70 6.66 -2.07
C PHE A 38 6.59 5.63 -2.71
N PHE A 39 6.06 4.86 -3.67
CA PHE A 39 6.78 3.77 -4.31
C PHE A 39 8.14 4.26 -4.81
N TRP A 40 8.26 5.39 -5.51
CA TRP A 40 9.56 5.87 -6.02
C TRP A 40 10.62 6.21 -4.96
N GLN A 41 10.29 6.23 -3.66
CA GLN A 41 11.28 6.38 -2.59
C GLN A 41 12.15 5.13 -2.47
N LYS A 42 13.43 5.34 -2.09
CA LYS A 42 14.42 4.25 -1.96
C LYS A 42 13.97 3.18 -0.96
N ASN A 43 13.40 3.60 0.17
CA ASN A 43 12.92 2.72 1.24
C ASN A 43 11.41 2.87 1.42
N ALA A 44 10.65 2.81 0.32
CA ALA A 44 9.20 2.81 0.39
C ALA A 44 8.74 1.59 1.20
N VAL A 45 7.95 1.82 2.24
CA VAL A 45 7.40 0.76 3.10
C VAL A 45 5.89 0.83 3.16
N LEU A 46 5.27 -0.31 3.48
CA LEU A 46 3.85 -0.38 3.78
C LEU A 46 3.62 -1.00 5.15
N PRO A 47 2.57 -0.57 5.85
CA PRO A 47 2.11 -1.22 7.06
C PRO A 47 1.46 -2.55 6.68
N VAL A 48 1.83 -3.61 7.40
CA VAL A 48 1.21 -4.92 7.32
C VAL A 48 0.60 -5.23 8.68
N ALA A 49 -0.69 -5.54 8.70
CA ALA A 49 -1.38 -5.88 9.94
C ALA A 49 -0.91 -7.27 10.42
N GLU A 50 -0.50 -7.35 11.68
CA GLU A 50 -0.18 -8.58 12.37
C GLU A 50 -1.01 -8.70 13.65
N LYS A 51 -1.08 -9.91 14.23
CA LYS A 51 -1.90 -10.19 15.42
C LYS A 51 -1.63 -9.25 16.60
N ASN A 52 -0.40 -8.76 16.74
CA ASN A 52 0.06 -7.96 17.87
C ASN A 52 0.47 -6.53 17.48
N GLY A 53 0.09 -6.04 16.29
CA GLY A 53 0.39 -4.67 15.87
C GLY A 53 0.57 -4.53 14.38
N THR A 54 1.24 -3.46 13.96
CA THR A 54 1.58 -3.23 12.55
C THR A 54 3.07 -3.38 12.32
N ARG A 55 3.44 -4.28 11.40
CA ARG A 55 4.80 -4.45 10.92
C ARG A 55 5.04 -3.57 9.71
N LEU A 56 6.25 -3.02 9.56
CA LEU A 56 6.63 -2.32 8.32
C LEU A 56 7.38 -3.26 7.39
N MET A 57 7.00 -3.28 6.12
CA MET A 57 7.64 -4.11 5.10
C MET A 57 7.99 -3.28 3.87
N ILE A 58 9.10 -3.60 3.21
CA ILE A 58 9.48 -2.89 1.98
C ILE A 58 8.45 -3.15 0.88
N TRP A 59 7.99 -2.06 0.28
CA TRP A 59 7.02 -2.07 -0.79
C TRP A 59 7.64 -2.49 -2.12
N GLY A 60 7.26 -3.70 -2.55
CA GLY A 60 7.55 -4.26 -3.84
C GLY A 60 9.03 -4.46 -4.08
N ASN A 61 9.36 -4.74 -5.35
CA ASN A 61 10.75 -4.84 -5.78
C ASN A 61 11.04 -3.83 -6.90
N LYS A 62 12.16 -3.12 -6.73
CA LYS A 62 12.73 -2.18 -7.70
C LYS A 62 14.06 -2.65 -8.23
N ASP A 63 14.68 -3.56 -7.49
CA ASP A 63 16.00 -4.07 -7.78
C ASP A 63 15.88 -5.18 -8.82
N LYS A 64 16.76 -5.12 -9.82
CA LYS A 64 16.85 -6.15 -10.86
C LYS A 64 17.59 -7.39 -10.34
N ASP A 65 18.40 -7.25 -9.31
CA ASP A 65 19.25 -8.31 -8.77
C ASP A 65 18.49 -9.20 -7.79
N ILE A 66 17.36 -8.72 -7.25
CA ILE A 66 16.44 -9.51 -6.43
C ILE A 66 15.53 -10.35 -7.32
N ARG A 67 15.48 -11.66 -7.07
CA ARG A 67 14.68 -12.64 -7.82
C ARG A 67 13.17 -12.60 -7.49
N LEU A 68 12.62 -11.40 -7.32
CA LEU A 68 11.20 -11.13 -7.06
C LEU A 68 10.63 -10.24 -8.18
N PRO A 69 9.31 -10.29 -8.47
CA PRO A 69 8.70 -9.47 -9.51
C PRO A 69 8.98 -7.98 -9.32
N LYS A 70 9.52 -7.32 -10.35
CA LYS A 70 9.93 -5.90 -10.35
C LYS A 70 8.72 -4.96 -10.45
N THR A 71 7.87 -4.99 -9.43
CA THR A 71 6.62 -4.24 -9.33
C THR A 71 6.33 -3.88 -7.87
N GLY A 72 5.41 -2.95 -7.64
CA GLY A 72 4.81 -2.69 -6.32
C GLY A 72 3.44 -3.34 -6.14
N TRP A 73 2.91 -3.95 -7.19
CA TRP A 73 1.52 -4.40 -7.28
C TRP A 73 1.43 -5.83 -7.81
N ALA A 74 0.48 -6.58 -7.27
CA ALA A 74 0.08 -7.89 -7.72
C ALA A 74 -1.36 -7.81 -8.21
N ARG A 75 -1.59 -8.10 -9.50
CA ARG A 75 -2.96 -8.10 -10.03
C ARG A 75 -3.74 -9.28 -9.48
N GLU A 76 -4.98 -9.05 -9.07
CA GLU A 76 -5.89 -10.06 -8.54
C GLU A 76 -6.08 -11.22 -9.54
N GLU A 77 -6.24 -10.91 -10.83
CA GLU A 77 -6.24 -11.89 -11.92
C GLU A 77 -5.00 -12.80 -11.89
N SER A 78 -3.81 -12.20 -11.77
CA SER A 78 -2.54 -12.95 -11.75
C SER A 78 -2.38 -13.81 -10.50
N LEU A 79 -2.96 -13.40 -9.37
CA LEU A 79 -3.00 -14.21 -8.16
C LEU A 79 -3.95 -15.40 -8.33
N LYS A 80 -5.15 -15.17 -8.90
CA LYS A 80 -6.13 -16.22 -9.19
C LYS A 80 -5.63 -17.25 -10.20
N GLU A 81 -4.82 -16.82 -11.16
CA GLU A 81 -4.17 -17.70 -12.15
C GLU A 81 -2.95 -18.47 -11.59
N GLY A 82 -2.60 -18.29 -10.32
CA GLY A 82 -1.46 -18.97 -9.69
C GLY A 82 -0.09 -18.46 -10.17
N LYS A 83 -0.02 -17.31 -10.85
CA LYS A 83 1.24 -16.75 -11.37
C LYS A 83 2.22 -16.39 -10.25
N TRP A 84 1.79 -16.31 -9.00
CA TRP A 84 2.62 -15.99 -7.85
C TRP A 84 2.92 -17.21 -6.96
N ASP A 85 2.31 -18.37 -7.20
CA ASP A 85 2.35 -19.53 -6.30
C ASP A 85 3.77 -20.06 -6.07
N TYR A 86 4.66 -19.88 -7.06
CA TYR A 86 6.08 -20.22 -6.94
C TYR A 86 6.84 -19.39 -5.88
N LEU A 87 6.22 -18.34 -5.35
CA LEU A 87 6.73 -17.49 -4.26
C LEU A 87 5.98 -17.70 -2.94
N HIS A 88 5.03 -18.63 -2.90
CA HIS A 88 4.18 -18.90 -1.73
C HIS A 88 3.60 -17.62 -1.10
N PRO A 89 2.78 -16.85 -1.85
CA PRO A 89 2.30 -15.55 -1.42
C PRO A 89 1.36 -15.69 -0.23
N GLU A 90 1.60 -14.91 0.82
CA GLU A 90 0.70 -14.79 1.97
C GLU A 90 -0.17 -13.54 1.79
N VAL A 91 -1.50 -13.70 1.80
CA VAL A 91 -2.41 -12.56 1.73
C VAL A 91 -2.43 -11.84 3.07
N VAL A 92 -2.22 -10.53 3.04
CA VAL A 92 -2.16 -9.68 4.23
C VAL A 92 -3.06 -8.46 4.11
N ASP A 93 -3.46 -7.90 5.25
CA ASP A 93 -4.14 -6.61 5.32
C ASP A 93 -3.11 -5.48 5.47
N ILE A 94 -3.30 -4.42 4.67
CA ILE A 94 -2.47 -3.23 4.64
C ILE A 94 -3.31 -2.05 5.15
N PRO A 95 -3.16 -1.64 6.42
CA PRO A 95 -3.98 -0.59 7.03
C PRO A 95 -3.50 0.81 6.60
N ILE A 96 -3.75 1.17 5.35
CA ILE A 96 -3.54 2.50 4.79
C ILE A 96 -4.85 3.28 4.80
N GLU A 97 -4.81 4.56 5.13
CA GLU A 97 -6.00 5.44 5.14
C GLU A 97 -6.13 6.24 3.85
N ASP A 98 -5.00 6.45 3.16
CA ASP A 98 -4.91 7.31 1.98
C ASP A 98 -4.17 6.57 0.86
N GLY A 99 -4.76 6.57 -0.33
CA GLY A 99 -4.09 6.20 -1.57
C GLY A 99 -3.77 7.44 -2.40
N TYR A 100 -2.58 7.47 -3.00
CA TYR A 100 -2.12 8.54 -3.86
C TYR A 100 -1.89 8.02 -5.27
N GLU A 101 -2.55 8.63 -6.25
CA GLU A 101 -2.41 8.34 -7.67
C GLU A 101 -2.26 9.66 -8.43
N LYS A 102 -1.08 9.90 -9.03
CA LYS A 102 -0.74 11.17 -9.69
C LYS A 102 -1.07 12.39 -8.81
N LYS A 103 -2.12 13.14 -9.15
CA LYS A 103 -2.60 14.35 -8.44
C LYS A 103 -3.85 14.07 -7.59
N THR A 104 -4.35 12.84 -7.61
CA THR A 104 -5.58 12.44 -6.93
C THR A 104 -5.23 11.70 -5.65
N LYS A 105 -5.80 12.18 -4.55
CA LYS A 105 -5.76 11.52 -3.25
C LYS A 105 -7.15 10.97 -2.97
N PHE A 106 -7.24 9.70 -2.61
CA PHE A 106 -8.48 9.03 -2.21
C PHE A 106 -8.31 8.35 -0.85
N LYS A 107 -9.42 8.11 -0.16
CA LYS A 107 -9.40 7.47 1.16
C LYS A 107 -9.77 6.00 1.10
N LEU A 108 -9.12 5.23 1.96
CA LEU A 108 -9.27 3.79 2.14
C LEU A 108 -9.58 3.54 3.62
N PRO A 109 -10.80 3.82 4.12
CA PRO A 109 -11.13 3.64 5.54
C PRO A 109 -10.92 2.21 6.03
N SER A 110 -11.14 1.21 5.17
CA SER A 110 -10.97 -0.21 5.46
C SER A 110 -9.56 -0.73 5.12
N GLY A 111 -8.63 0.14 4.72
CA GLY A 111 -7.32 -0.26 4.20
C GLY A 111 -7.40 -0.89 2.81
N THR A 112 -6.37 -1.67 2.48
CA THR A 112 -6.31 -2.48 1.25
C THR A 112 -5.70 -3.83 1.56
N LYS A 113 -5.77 -4.76 0.60
CA LYS A 113 -5.09 -6.06 0.70
C LYS A 113 -3.76 -6.06 -0.04
N GLY A 114 -2.85 -6.88 0.45
CA GLY A 114 -1.55 -7.13 -0.14
C GLY A 114 -1.22 -8.61 -0.19
N ILE A 115 -0.09 -8.91 -0.82
CA ILE A 115 0.61 -10.17 -0.62
C ILE A 115 2.00 -9.90 -0.07
N VAL A 116 2.43 -10.74 0.86
CA VAL A 116 3.83 -10.86 1.25
C VAL A 116 4.41 -12.05 0.51
N VAL A 117 5.57 -11.85 -0.09
CA VAL A 117 6.37 -12.93 -0.65
C VAL A 117 7.75 -12.92 -0.03
N GLN A 118 8.29 -14.12 0.16
CA GLN A 118 9.63 -14.30 0.68
C GLN A 118 10.42 -15.21 -0.26
N LYS A 119 11.66 -14.82 -0.57
CA LYS A 119 12.59 -15.63 -1.34
C LYS A 119 13.99 -15.48 -0.79
N GLY A 120 14.47 -16.50 -0.09
CA GLY A 120 15.71 -16.41 0.68
C GLY A 120 15.57 -15.39 1.80
N GLU A 121 16.49 -14.43 1.84
CA GLU A 121 16.50 -13.33 2.82
C GLU A 121 15.64 -12.14 2.40
N ASP A 122 15.21 -12.08 1.13
CA ASP A 122 14.36 -11.00 0.63
C ASP A 122 12.89 -11.26 0.95
N SER A 123 12.27 -10.33 1.67
CA SER A 123 10.83 -10.30 1.91
C SER A 123 10.26 -8.95 1.51
N ARG A 124 9.19 -8.97 0.69
CA ARG A 124 8.57 -7.77 0.12
C ARG A 124 7.06 -7.88 0.20
N VAL A 125 6.40 -6.74 0.39
CA VAL A 125 4.94 -6.62 0.33
C VAL A 125 4.52 -5.96 -0.99
N TYR A 126 3.52 -6.53 -1.64
CA TYR A 126 2.92 -6.03 -2.87
C TYR A 126 1.45 -5.71 -2.62
N MET A 127 0.96 -4.59 -3.14
CA MET A 127 -0.46 -4.27 -3.05
C MET A 127 -1.26 -5.08 -4.05
N ILE A 128 -2.42 -5.60 -3.65
CA ILE A 128 -3.32 -6.26 -4.59
C ILE A 128 -4.10 -5.20 -5.37
N THR A 129 -4.08 -5.31 -6.68
CA THR A 129 -4.88 -4.45 -7.57
C THR A 129 -5.90 -5.26 -8.34
N ARG A 130 -7.08 -4.71 -8.57
CA ARG A 130 -8.12 -5.26 -9.45
C ARG A 130 -8.37 -4.34 -10.63
N GLU A 131 -9.18 -4.79 -11.59
CA GLU A 131 -9.68 -3.94 -12.66
C GLU A 131 -10.39 -2.72 -12.06
N ALA A 132 -10.07 -1.54 -12.58
CA ALA A 132 -10.64 -0.29 -12.09
C ALA A 132 -12.12 -0.19 -12.45
N SER A 133 -12.94 0.24 -11.48
CA SER A 133 -14.30 0.66 -11.76
C SER A 133 -14.32 1.83 -12.76
N GLN A 134 -15.44 1.97 -13.49
CA GLN A 134 -15.61 3.08 -14.44
C GLN A 134 -15.46 4.46 -13.76
N GLU A 135 -15.83 4.57 -12.49
CA GLU A 135 -15.69 5.79 -11.69
C GLU A 135 -14.21 6.10 -11.45
N TYR A 136 -13.43 5.11 -11.00
CA TYR A 136 -11.99 5.28 -10.80
C TYR A 136 -11.25 5.57 -12.10
N GLN A 137 -11.65 4.95 -13.21
CA GLN A 137 -11.09 5.23 -14.53
C GLN A 137 -11.37 6.68 -14.95
N LYS A 138 -12.59 7.19 -14.73
CA LYS A 138 -12.94 8.59 -15.04
C LYS A 138 -12.12 9.58 -14.22
N GLU A 139 -11.88 9.29 -12.94
CA GLU A 139 -11.16 10.21 -12.05
C GLU A 139 -9.64 10.16 -12.17
N THR A 140 -9.07 8.98 -12.46
CA THR A 140 -7.61 8.76 -12.43
C THR A 140 -7.00 8.42 -13.79
N GLY A 141 -7.82 8.02 -14.76
CA GLY A 141 -7.39 7.55 -16.08
C GLY A 141 -6.65 6.22 -16.06
N HIS A 142 -6.87 5.37 -15.05
CA HIS A 142 -6.18 4.08 -14.89
C HIS A 142 -7.15 2.90 -14.85
N ASP A 143 -6.78 1.83 -15.56
CA ASP A 143 -7.53 0.58 -15.68
C ASP A 143 -7.35 -0.37 -14.48
N CYS A 144 -6.53 -0.02 -13.50
CA CYS A 144 -6.31 -0.83 -12.31
C CYS A 144 -6.37 0.00 -11.03
N GLU A 145 -7.04 -0.55 -10.01
CA GLU A 145 -7.24 0.07 -8.71
C GLU A 145 -6.87 -0.85 -7.54
N LEU A 146 -6.65 -0.29 -6.35
CA LEU A 146 -6.37 -1.08 -5.14
C LEU A 146 -7.58 -1.90 -4.69
N LEU A 147 -7.33 -3.12 -4.21
CA LEU A 147 -8.35 -4.00 -3.62
C LEU A 147 -8.66 -3.54 -2.19
N GLY A 148 -9.57 -2.57 -2.05
CA GLY A 148 -10.02 -2.00 -0.77
C GLY A 148 -11.29 -1.16 -0.94
N GLU A 149 -12.02 -0.93 0.15
CA GLU A 149 -13.20 -0.05 0.13
C GLU A 149 -12.76 1.41 0.11
N LYS A 150 -13.22 2.16 -0.90
CA LYS A 150 -12.90 3.57 -1.07
C LYS A 150 -14.08 4.45 -0.67
N ILE A 151 -13.76 5.62 -0.13
CA ILE A 151 -14.75 6.69 0.01
C ILE A 151 -14.60 7.65 -1.16
N ASP A 152 -15.67 7.79 -1.94
CA ASP A 152 -15.82 8.82 -2.97
C ASP A 152 -16.33 10.12 -2.32
N TYR A 153 -15.45 11.12 -2.20
CA TYR A 153 -15.83 12.41 -1.63
C TYR A 153 -16.64 13.27 -2.59
N SER A 154 -16.61 12.99 -3.90
CA SER A 154 -17.40 13.74 -4.88
C SER A 154 -18.89 13.45 -4.72
N LYS A 155 -19.26 12.19 -4.42
CA LYS A 155 -20.61 11.79 -4.04
C LYS A 155 -21.04 12.41 -2.72
N ILE A 156 -20.20 12.34 -1.68
CA ILE A 156 -20.51 12.93 -0.37
C ILE A 156 -20.73 14.44 -0.47
N LEU A 157 -19.89 15.17 -1.19
CA LEU A 157 -20.02 16.62 -1.36
C LEU A 157 -21.23 17.02 -2.22
N SER A 158 -21.73 16.12 -3.09
CA SER A 158 -22.96 16.32 -3.85
C SER A 158 -24.23 16.07 -3.02
N GLU A 159 -24.15 15.19 -2.01
CA GLU A 159 -25.26 14.89 -1.09
C GLU A 159 -25.39 15.94 0.03
N VAL A 160 -24.29 16.54 0.48
CA VAL A 160 -24.29 17.61 1.51
C VAL A 160 -24.76 18.97 0.94
N LYS A 161 -24.84 19.10 -0.39
CA LYS A 161 -25.31 20.33 -1.08
C LYS A 161 -26.79 20.30 -1.47
N LYS A 162 -27.56 19.30 -1.03
CA LYS A 162 -29.04 19.28 -1.13
C LYS A 162 -29.65 19.62 0.23
#